data_AF-A0A7Y3P380-F1
#
_entry.id   AF-A0A7Y3P380-F1
#
_cell.length_a   1.000
_cell.length_b   1.000
_cell.length_c   1.000
_cell.angle_alpha   90.00
_cell.angle_beta   90.00
_cell.angle_gamma   90.00
#
_symmetry.space_group_name_H-M   'P 1'
#
loop_
_entity.id
_entity.type
_entity.pdbx_description
1 polymer ?
#
loop_
_entity_poly.entity_id
_entity_poly.type
_entity_poly.pdbx_seq_one_letter_code
_entity_poly.pdbx_strand_id
1 'polypeptide(L)' 'DIYFRVAFKPVATIAKRQNTVSTAGKQIAFSAQGRHDPCVLPRAVPIVDAMAAIVIMDHYLRQQSTGKSK' A
#
# COMPACT_ATOMS: atom_id res chain seq x y z
N ASP A 1 -14.29 18.14 -5.41
CA ASP A 1 -13.76 16.85 -4.90
C ASP A 1 -12.81 16.19 -5.86
N ILE A 2 -11.82 15.50 -5.30
CA ILE A 2 -10.89 14.64 -6.02
C ILE A 2 -11.22 13.21 -5.60
N TYR A 3 -11.53 12.35 -6.56
CA TYR A 3 -11.89 10.96 -6.30
C TYR A 3 -10.77 10.03 -6.76
N PHE A 4 -10.44 9.06 -5.91
CA PHE A 4 -9.49 8.01 -6.21
C PHE A 4 -10.17 6.64 -6.18
N ARG A 5 -9.79 5.77 -7.12
CA ARG A 5 -10.11 4.34 -7.06
C ARG A 5 -8.79 3.60 -6.97
N VAL A 6 -8.58 2.89 -5.86
CA VAL A 6 -7.32 2.20 -5.59
C VAL A 6 -7.59 0.71 -5.46
N ALA A 7 -6.93 -0.07 -6.31
CA ALA A 7 -7.00 -1.53 -6.26
C ALA A 7 -5.94 -2.05 -5.29
N PHE A 8 -6.38 -2.91 -4.35
CA PHE A 8 -5.48 -3.64 -3.46
C PHE A 8 -5.53 -5.11 -3.82
N LYS A 9 -4.35 -5.71 -4.05
CA LYS A 9 -4.24 -7.16 -4.13
C LYS A 9 -4.65 -7.78 -2.79
N PRO A 10 -5.15 -9.03 -2.79
CA PRO A 10 -5.32 -9.78 -1.55
C PRO A 10 -4.02 -9.88 -0.75
N VAL A 11 -4.17 -10.10 0.55
CA VAL A 11 -3.03 -10.39 1.43
C VAL A 11 -2.24 -11.58 0.89
N ALA A 12 -0.91 -11.43 0.80
CA ALA A 12 -0.06 -12.50 0.29
C ALA A 12 0.01 -13.69 1.27
N THR A 13 -0.01 -13.36 2.56
CA THR A 13 0.13 -14.34 3.63
C THR A 13 -1.23 -14.85 4.05
N ILE A 14 -1.49 -16.12 3.77
CA ILE A 14 -2.70 -16.84 4.17
C ILE A 14 -2.31 -18.15 4.83
N ALA A 15 -3.18 -18.69 5.68
CA ALA A 15 -2.94 -19.91 6.47
C ALA A 15 -2.83 -21.21 5.63
N LYS A 16 -2.92 -21.12 4.30
CA LYS A 16 -2.75 -22.26 3.40
C LYS A 16 -1.26 -22.51 3.16
N ARG A 17 -0.88 -23.78 2.93
CA ARG A 17 0.45 -24.11 2.40
C ARG A 17 0.62 -23.51 1.00
N GLN A 18 1.78 -22.93 0.76
CA GLN A 18 2.14 -22.25 -0.48
C GLN A 18 3.50 -22.72 -0.95
N ASN A 19 3.67 -22.95 -2.25
CA ASN A 19 4.98 -23.26 -2.83
C ASN A 19 5.69 -21.94 -3.14
N THR A 20 6.90 -21.77 -2.62
CA THR A 20 7.71 -20.57 -2.83
C THR A 20 9.20 -20.94 -2.90
N VAL A 21 10.07 -19.94 -2.96
CA VAL A 21 11.52 -20.11 -3.06
C VAL A 21 12.18 -19.43 -1.85
N SER A 22 13.16 -20.11 -1.25
CA SER A 22 13.95 -19.56 -0.14
C SER A 22 14.97 -18.53 -0.64
N THR A 23 15.58 -17.78 0.28
CA THR A 23 16.67 -16.84 -0.04
C THR A 23 17.88 -17.51 -0.70
N ALA A 24 18.06 -18.82 -0.50
CA ALA A 24 19.10 -19.63 -1.15
C ALA A 24 18.66 -20.21 -2.52
N GLY A 25 17.52 -19.78 -3.07
CA GLY A 25 17.04 -20.22 -4.38
C GLY A 25 16.41 -21.63 -4.40
N LYS A 26 16.19 -22.26 -3.25
CA LYS A 26 15.61 -23.62 -3.18
C LYS A 26 14.10 -23.56 -3.07
N GLN A 27 13.41 -24.45 -3.78
CA GLN A 27 11.95 -24.58 -3.69
C GLN A 27 11.55 -25.13 -2.32
N ILE A 28 10.59 -24.47 -1.66
CA ILE A 28 10.11 -24.83 -0.33
C ILE A 28 8.60 -24.74 -0.25
N ALA A 29 7.99 -25.58 0.59
CA ALA A 29 6.60 -25.45 0.99
C ALA A 29 6.52 -24.55 2.24
N PHE A 30 5.97 -23.35 2.09
CA PHE A 30 5.77 -22.38 3.15
C PHE A 30 4.37 -22.50 3.75
N SER A 31 4.27 -22.35 5.07
CA SER A 31 3.00 -22.22 5.78
C SER A 31 3.09 -21.04 6.72
N ALA A 32 2.19 -20.08 6.56
CA ALA A 32 2.15 -18.91 7.43
C ALA A 32 1.78 -19.33 8.86
N GLN A 33 2.56 -18.88 9.85
CA GLN A 33 2.25 -19.01 11.26
C GLN A 33 1.87 -17.64 11.84
N GLY A 34 1.01 -17.62 12.87
CA GLY A 34 0.61 -16.39 13.56
C GLY A 34 -0.61 -15.67 12.97
N ARG A 35 -0.90 -14.48 13.51
CA ARG A 35 -2.05 -13.66 13.12
C ARG A 35 -1.71 -12.83 11.89
N HIS A 36 -2.49 -12.99 10.84
CA HIS A 36 -2.42 -12.19 9.62
C HIS A 36 -3.77 -11.56 9.37
N ASP A 37 -3.78 -10.38 8.75
CA ASP A 37 -5.04 -9.72 8.45
C ASP A 37 -5.78 -10.49 7.36
N PRO A 38 -7.06 -10.82 7.54
CA PRO A 38 -7.86 -11.43 6.48
C PRO A 38 -8.14 -10.43 5.34
N CYS A 39 -8.07 -9.12 5.65
CA CYS A 39 -8.32 -8.04 4.72
C CYS A 39 -7.51 -6.80 5.13
N VAL A 40 -6.80 -6.18 4.18
CA VAL A 40 -6.02 -4.96 4.43
C VAL A 40 -6.83 -3.67 4.21
N LEU A 41 -7.99 -3.76 3.56
CA LEU A 41 -8.77 -2.61 3.11
C LEU A 41 -9.16 -1.65 4.25
N PRO A 42 -9.60 -2.11 5.45
CA PRO A 42 -9.95 -1.18 6.53
C PRO A 42 -8.80 -0.29 6.97
N ARG A 43 -7.55 -0.78 6.85
CA ARG A 43 -6.34 0.01 7.15
C ARG A 43 -5.83 0.80 5.95
N ALA A 44 -6.18 0.37 4.74
CA ALA A 44 -5.68 0.97 3.52
C ALA A 44 -6.30 2.35 3.23
N VAL A 45 -7.60 2.51 3.51
CA VAL A 45 -8.32 3.78 3.28
C VAL A 45 -7.64 4.98 3.97
N PRO A 46 -7.38 4.97 5.30
CA PRO A 46 -6.74 6.11 5.95
C PRO A 46 -5.31 6.38 5.44
N ILE A 47 -4.61 5.34 4.96
CA ILE A 47 -3.28 5.50 4.34
C ILE A 47 -3.41 6.26 3.01
N VAL A 48 -4.36 5.87 2.16
CA VAL A 48 -4.59 6.53 0.86
C VAL A 48 -4.97 7.98 1.06
N ASP A 49 -5.86 8.28 2.01
CA ASP A 49 -6.30 9.66 2.30
C ASP A 49 -5.14 10.53 2.79
N ALA A 50 -4.33 10.02 3.71
CA ALA A 50 -3.15 10.73 4.20
C ALA A 50 -2.14 10.99 3.08
N MET A 51 -1.87 9.99 2.24
CA MET A 51 -0.96 10.15 1.10
C MET A 51 -1.48 11.16 0.07
N ALA A 52 -2.79 11.15 -0.22
CA ALA A 52 -3.39 12.14 -1.11
C ALA A 52 -3.22 13.56 -0.56
N ALA A 53 -3.48 13.77 0.74
CA ALA A 53 -3.31 15.07 1.39
C ALA A 53 -1.85 15.57 1.33
N ILE A 54 -0.89 14.69 1.61
CA ILE A 54 0.54 15.01 1.56
C ILE A 54 0.96 15.42 0.13
N VAL A 55 0.54 14.66 -0.88
CA VAL A 55 0.86 14.95 -2.29
C VAL A 55 0.25 16.27 -2.75
N ILE A 56 -1.01 16.55 -2.39
CA ILE A 56 -1.66 17.82 -2.70
C ILE A 56 -0.92 18.99 -2.04
N MET A 57 -0.52 18.85 -0.77
CA MET A 57 0.22 19.88 -0.06
C MET A 57 1.59 20.14 -0.69
N ASP A 58 2.32 19.10 -1.10
CA ASP A 58 3.59 19.24 -1.83
C ASP A 58 3.40 20.02 -3.14
N HIS A 59 2.39 19.67 -3.93
CA HIS A 59 2.07 20.41 -5.16
C HIS A 59 1.70 21.87 -4.89
N TYR A 60 0.94 22.13 -3.83
CA TYR A 60 0.62 23.50 -3.42
C TYR A 60 1.88 24.30 -3.08
N LEU A 61 2.78 23.75 -2.27
CA LEU A 61 4.02 24.43 -1.89
C LEU A 61 4.95 24.67 -3.09
N ARG A 62 5.03 23.74 -4.04
CA ARG A 62 5.77 23.91 -5.30
C ARG A 62 5.16 25.02 -6.18
N GLN A 63 3.84 25.11 -6.23
CA GLN A 63 3.16 26.19 -6.94
C GLN A 63 3.49 27.55 -6.30
N GLN A 64 3.49 27.63 -4.96
CA GLN A 64 3.85 28.84 -4.22
C GLN A 64 5.31 29.25 -4.45
N SER A 65 6.24 28.29 -4.52
CA SER A 65 7.67 28.60 -4.70
C SER A 65 8.03 29.06 -6.12
N THR A 66 7.28 28.63 -7.13
CA THR A 66 7.52 29.01 -8.55
C THR A 66 6.97 30.39 -8.92
N GLY A 67 6.43 31.15 -7.97
CA GLY A 67 6.23 32.59 -8.13
C GLY A 67 5.14 33.01 -9.12
N LYS A 68 4.19 32.13 -9.46
CA LYS A 68 2.89 32.59 -9.99
C LYS A 68 1.96 32.94 -8.83
N SER A 69 2.43 33.83 -7.95
CA SER A 69 1.52 34.76 -7.29
C SER A 69 0.89 35.58 -8.40
N LYS A 70 -0.43 35.47 -8.54
CA LYS A 70 -1.16 36.69 -8.89
C LYS A 70 -0.96 37.71 -7.79
#